data_AF-A0A950I899-F1
#
_entry.id   AF-A0A950I899-F1
#
_cell.length_a   1.000
_cell.length_b   1.000
_cell.length_c   1.000
_cell.angle_alpha   90.00
_cell.angle_beta   90.00
_cell.angle_gamma   90.00
#
_symmetry.space_group_name_H-M   'P 1'
#
loop_
_entity.id
_entity.type
_entity.pdbx_description
1 polymer ?
#
loop_
_entity_poly.entity_id
_entity_poly.type
_entity_poly.pdbx_seq_one_letter_code
_entity_poly.pdbx_strand_id
1 'polypeptide(L)' 'TGNETFDLKGLDGEIKPQQEVTLVIRRADGSTKEAKLLLRIDTPIEVDYFKHGGILPFVLRQLLAA' A
#
# COMPACT_ATOMS: atom_id res chain seq x y z
N THR A 1 7.04 14.05 17.70
CA THR A 1 7.49 12.97 18.61
C THR A 1 8.25 11.89 17.88
N GLY A 2 8.01 11.62 16.58
CA GLY A 2 9.00 11.07 15.62
C GLY A 2 9.49 9.64 15.86
N ASN A 3 9.27 9.10 17.06
CA ASN A 3 9.72 7.80 17.53
C ASN A 3 8.59 6.76 17.45
N GLU A 4 7.48 7.11 16.81
CA GLU A 4 6.39 6.17 16.55
C GLU A 4 6.76 5.17 15.44
N THR A 5 6.32 3.93 15.57
CA THR A 5 6.32 2.96 14.48
C THR A 5 4.93 2.85 13.88
N PHE A 6 4.88 2.58 12.57
CA PHE A 6 3.64 2.53 11.80
C PHE A 6 3.52 1.19 11.11
N ASP A 7 2.38 0.53 11.30
CA ASP A 7 2.00 -0.68 10.57
C ASP A 7 0.72 -0.42 9.76
N LEU A 8 0.54 -1.13 8.65
CA LEU A 8 -0.70 -1.13 7.87
C LEU A 8 -1.33 -2.51 7.90
N LYS A 9 -2.61 -2.58 8.28
CA LYS A 9 -3.45 -3.78 8.19
C LYS A 9 -4.41 -3.66 7.00
N GLY A 10 -4.84 -4.80 6.46
CA GLY A 10 -5.79 -4.84 5.34
C GLY A 10 -5.10 -4.74 3.97
N LEU A 11 -3.80 -5.02 3.91
CA LEU A 11 -3.04 -5.22 2.68
C LEU A 11 -2.84 -6.70 2.36
N ASP A 12 -3.32 -7.58 3.23
CA ASP A 12 -3.25 -9.02 3.06
C ASP A 12 -4.28 -9.46 2.00
N GLY A 13 -3.81 -9.94 0.86
CA GLY A 13 -4.65 -10.45 -0.23
C GLY A 13 -4.73 -9.53 -1.44
N GLU A 14 -5.89 -9.51 -2.10
CA GLU A 14 -6.07 -8.75 -3.32
C GLU A 14 -6.22 -7.26 -3.03
N ILE A 15 -5.31 -6.46 -3.58
CA ILE A 15 -5.40 -5.01 -3.51
C ILE A 15 -6.49 -4.52 -4.45
N LYS A 16 -7.45 -3.77 -3.91
CA LYS A 16 -8.52 -3.10 -4.66
C LYS A 16 -8.27 -1.60 -4.72
N PRO A 17 -8.62 -0.93 -5.84
CA PRO A 17 -8.53 0.52 -5.92
C PRO A 17 -9.32 1.21 -4.81
N GLN A 18 -8.75 2.27 -4.23
CA GLN A 18 -9.41 3.12 -3.23
C GLN A 18 -9.94 2.37 -1.99
N GLN A 19 -9.41 1.18 -1.67
CA GLN A 19 -9.85 0.45 -0.48
C GLN A 19 -9.39 1.13 0.81
N GLU A 20 -10.12 0.91 1.89
CA GLU A 20 -9.71 1.36 3.22
C GLU A 20 -8.67 0.40 3.83
N VAL A 21 -7.63 0.98 4.41
CA VAL A 21 -6.63 0.26 5.22
C VAL A 21 -6.61 0.83 6.63
N THR A 22 -6.14 0.03 7.59
CA THR A 22 -6.00 0.50 8.98
C THR A 22 -4.53 0.78 9.27
N LEU A 23 -4.22 2.04 9.57
CA LEU A 23 -2.94 2.45 10.13
C LEU A 23 -2.91 2.13 11.63
N VAL A 24 -1.87 1.44 12.07
CA VAL A 24 -1.59 1.19 13.48
C VAL A 24 -0.35 1.99 13.86
N ILE A 25 -0.53 2.96 14.75
CA ILE A 25 0.52 3.85 15.26
C ILE A 25 0.92 3.35 16.65
N ARG A 26 2.16 2.89 16.81
CA ARG A 26 2.73 2.50 18.11
C ARG A 26 3.67 3.58 18.58
N ARG A 27 3.43 4.11 19.76
CA ARG A 27 4.26 5.16 20.36
C ARG A 27 5.31 4.56 21.28
N ALA A 28 6.37 5.33 21.54
CA ALA A 28 7.44 4.94 22.46
C ALA A 28 6.95 4.73 23.91
N ASP A 29 5.82 5.32 24.30
CA ASP A 29 5.16 5.11 25.59
C ASP A 29 4.37 3.79 25.68
N GLY A 30 4.38 2.98 24.61
CA GLY A 30 3.63 1.73 24.51
C GLY A 30 2.16 1.90 24.09
N SER A 31 1.65 3.13 24.01
CA SER A 31 0.29 3.37 23.53
C SER A 31 0.16 3.03 22.04
N THR A 32 -0.99 2.48 21.67
CA THR A 32 -1.35 2.18 20.28
C THR A 32 -2.58 2.99 19.88
N LYS A 33 -2.55 3.57 18.67
CA LYS A 33 -3.72 4.22 18.06
C LYS A 33 -3.95 3.62 16.68
N GLU A 34 -5.21 3.37 16.35
CA GLU A 34 -5.61 2.98 14.99
C GLU A 34 -6.32 4.13 14.28
N ALA A 35 -6.13 4.21 12.96
CA ALA A 35 -6.81 5.18 12.08
C ALA A 35 -7.13 4.55 10.73
N LYS A 36 -8.29 4.88 10.16
CA LYS A 36 -8.65 4.49 8.79
C LYS A 36 -7.98 5.42 7.79
N LEU A 37 -7.39 4.83 6.75
CA LEU A 37 -6.80 5.54 5.63
C LEU A 37 -7.39 5.05 4.31
N LEU A 38 -7.46 5.95 3.34
CA LEU A 38 -7.77 5.61 1.95
C LEU A 38 -6.50 5.19 1.21
N LEU A 39 -6.47 3.99 0.62
CA LEU A 39 -5.37 3.55 -0.23
C LEU A 39 -5.41 4.28 -1.58
N ARG A 40 -4.40 5.11 -1.87
CA ARG A 40 -4.30 5.92 -3.10
C ARG A 40 -3.73 5.16 -4.29
N ILE A 41 -4.23 3.94 -4.48
CA ILE A 41 -4.16 3.25 -5.76
C ILE A 41 -5.54 3.46 -6.35
N ASP A 42 -5.64 4.40 -7.28
CA ASP A 42 -6.91 5.01 -7.67
C ASP A 42 -7.58 4.25 -8.81
N THR A 43 -6.80 3.50 -9.60
CA THR A 43 -7.26 2.75 -10.78
C THR A 43 -6.83 1.28 -10.75
N PRO A 44 -7.53 0.37 -11.45
CA PRO A 44 -7.11 -1.03 -11.55
C PRO A 44 -5.70 -1.21 -12.13
N ILE A 45 -5.33 -0.41 -13.13
CA ILE A 45 -4.00 -0.52 -13.76
C ILE A 45 -2.86 -0.12 -12.81
N GLU A 46 -3.11 0.80 -11.87
CA GLU A 46 -2.12 1.13 -10.82
C GLU A 46 -1.89 -0.03 -9.85
N VAL A 47 -2.90 -0.88 -9.60
CA VAL A 47 -2.70 -2.12 -8.83
C VAL A 47 -1.69 -3.01 -9.55
N ASP A 48 -1.82 -3.14 -10.87
CA ASP A 48 -0.89 -3.94 -11.67
C ASP A 48 0.50 -3.34 -11.65
N TYR A 49 0.64 -2.02 -11.85
CA TYR A 49 1.93 -1.34 -11.72
C TYR A 49 2.56 -1.57 -10.35
N PHE A 50 1.80 -1.43 -9.27
CA PHE A 50 2.26 -1.67 -7.90
C PHE A 50 2.78 -3.11 -7.71
N LYS A 51 1.99 -4.12 -8.11
CA LYS A 51 2.37 -5.54 -8.03
C LYS A 51 3.64 -5.86 -8.82
N HIS A 52 3.88 -5.10 -9.87
CA HIS A 52 5.02 -5.25 -10.77
C HIS A 52 6.26 -4.45 -10.34
N GLY A 53 6.23 -3.77 -9.19
CA GLY A 53 7.34 -2.97 -8.69
C GLY A 53 7.47 -1.60 -9.40
N GLY A 54 6.40 -1.14 -10.04
CA GLY A 54 6.30 0.15 -10.72
C GLY A 54 5.89 0.03 -12.19
N ILE A 55 5.59 1.18 -12.79
CA ILE A 55 5.18 1.28 -14.20
C ILE A 55 6.31 0.87 -15.16
N LEU A 56 7.55 1.28 -14.92
CA LEU A 56 8.66 0.99 -15.82
C LEU A 56 8.97 -0.52 -15.91
N PRO A 57 9.09 -1.27 -14.79
CA PRO A 57 9.22 -2.72 -14.85
C PRO A 57 8.03 -3.42 -15.52
N PHE A 58 6.80 -2.93 -15.30
CA PHE A 58 5.60 -3.49 -15.94
C PHE A 58 5.67 -3.38 -17.47
N VAL A 59 5.88 -2.16 -17.99
CA VAL A 59 5.94 -1.91 -19.43
C VAL A 59 7.12 -2.64 -20.07
N LEU A 60 8.30 -2.66 -19.43
CA LEU A 60 9.46 -3.39 -19.95
C LEU A 60 9.15 -4.88 -20.17
N ARG A 61 8.47 -5.53 -19.21
CA ARG A 61 8.08 -6.93 -19.36
C ARG A 61 7.05 -7.15 -20.46
N GLN A 62 6.12 -6.22 -20.66
CA GLN A 62 5.16 -6.30 -21.77
C GLN A 62 5.87 -6.22 -23.13
N LEU A 63 6.85 -5.32 -23.26
CA LEU A 63 7.64 -5.18 -24.50
C LEU A 63 8.50 -6.41 -24.79
N LEU A 64 9.04 -7.06 -23.77
CA LEU A 64 9.83 -8.29 -23.93
C LEU A 64 8.98 -9.54 -24.22
N ALA A 65 7.68 -9.49 -23.93
CA ALA A 65 6.73 -10.57 -24.19
C ALA A 65 6.02 -10.44 -25.55
N ALA A 66 6.24 -9.33 -26.26
CA ALA A 66 5.75 -9.07 -27.61
C ALA A 66 6.71 -9.64 -28.67
#